data_AF-A0A061QZX9-F1
#
_entry.id   AF-A0A061QZX9-F1
#
_cell.length_a   1.000
_cell.length_b   1.000
_cell.length_c   1.000
_cell.angle_alpha   90.00
_cell.angle_beta   90.00
_cell.angle_gamma   90.00
#
_symmetry.space_group_name_H-M   'P 1'
#
loop_
_entity.id
_entity.type
_entity.pdbx_description
1 polymer ?
#
loop_
_entity_poly.entity_id
_entity_poly.type
_entity_poly.pdbx_seq_one_letter_code
_entity_poly.pdbx_strand_id
1 'polypeptide(L)'
;AKAARRQAHLATQTELTSVQELLREATAEAHEGLAELLGEHTFVGMATGSLALLQHRTALYLVDASGLSFDLVYQQALCRFEHFPRVVLEPPQRVRDLVATALEAEEARGRRQEADGSKEEVALLSERLLLEKAEMLKEYFAMEITGGGALVSVPQVLDRYPPDMDRLPDFVLRLCRDVNWDSEKECFQTIAEALAGFYCLTDAPRSAGGEEPSSEATAAEGPSSARRWLAQHVMLPAIKAMLCPHRSRASDGSIVEVARLEKLYRIFERC
;
A
#
# COMPACT_ATOMS: atom_id res chain seq x y z
N ALA A 1 -9.50 0.30 20.34
CA ALA A 1 -8.72 0.66 21.55
C ALA A 1 -7.26 0.17 21.53
N LYS A 2 -6.94 -1.11 21.26
CA LYS A 2 -5.56 -1.64 21.30
C LYS A 2 -4.65 -1.15 20.15
N ALA A 3 -5.18 -1.14 18.91
CA ALA A 3 -4.48 -0.59 17.74
C ALA A 3 -4.18 0.90 17.91
N ALA A 4 -5.20 1.71 18.24
CA ALA A 4 -5.05 3.13 18.53
C ALA A 4 -4.06 3.43 19.67
N ARG A 5 -4.03 2.64 20.75
CA ARG A 5 -3.01 2.78 21.82
C ARG A 5 -1.59 2.46 21.35
N ARG A 6 -1.45 1.46 20.47
CA ARG A 6 -0.15 1.09 19.89
C ARG A 6 0.33 2.14 18.90
N GLN A 7 -0.56 2.66 18.06
CA GLN A 7 -0.28 3.78 17.16
C GLN A 7 0.04 5.06 17.95
N ALA A 8 -0.69 5.36 19.02
CA ALA A 8 -0.39 6.51 19.89
C ALA A 8 0.99 6.42 20.54
N HIS A 9 1.48 5.21 20.85
CA HIS A 9 2.84 5.01 21.36
C HIS A 9 3.93 5.17 20.28
N LEU A 10 3.62 4.85 19.02
CA LEU A 10 4.53 5.10 17.89
C LEU A 10 4.50 6.58 17.46
N ALA A 11 3.34 7.23 17.53
CA ALA A 11 3.14 8.65 17.24
C ALA A 11 3.94 9.58 18.14
N THR A 12 4.29 9.15 19.36
CA THR A 12 5.09 9.92 20.32
C THR A 12 6.59 9.99 20.00
N GLN A 13 7.03 9.51 18.82
CA GLN A 13 8.45 9.46 18.47
C GLN A 13 8.94 10.68 17.66
N THR A 14 8.05 11.45 17.04
CA THR A 14 8.44 12.66 16.29
C THR A 14 7.89 13.92 16.95
N GLU A 15 8.70 14.98 16.95
CA GLU A 15 8.35 16.29 17.51
C GLU A 15 7.65 17.20 16.48
N LEU A 16 7.59 16.78 15.20
CA LEU A 16 6.97 17.58 14.15
C LEU A 16 5.44 17.60 14.25
N THR A 17 4.90 18.80 14.46
CA THR A 17 3.45 19.02 14.60
C THR A 17 2.67 18.64 13.34
N SER A 18 3.25 18.82 12.15
CA SER A 18 2.65 18.41 10.87
C SER A 18 2.35 16.91 10.82
N VAL A 19 3.29 16.06 11.24
CA VAL A 19 3.11 14.60 11.29
C VAL A 19 2.14 14.20 12.40
N GLN A 20 2.22 14.83 13.58
CA GLN A 20 1.28 14.60 14.68
C GLN A 20 -0.17 14.94 14.29
N GLU A 21 -0.37 16.03 13.54
CA GLU A 21 -1.67 16.41 13.00
C GLU A 21 -2.20 15.39 12.00
N LEU A 22 -1.36 14.94 11.06
CA LEU A 22 -1.75 13.92 10.07
C LEU A 22 -2.14 12.60 10.75
N LEU A 23 -1.41 12.18 11.79
CA LEU A 23 -1.76 11.00 12.58
C LEU A 23 -3.10 11.16 13.31
N ARG A 24 -3.35 12.35 13.87
CA ARG A 24 -4.62 12.68 14.51
C ARG A 24 -5.76 12.63 13.49
N GLU A 25 -5.57 13.21 12.31
CA GLU A 25 -6.56 13.20 11.23
C GLU A 25 -6.84 11.78 10.72
N ALA A 26 -5.80 10.98 10.51
CA ALA A 26 -5.92 9.58 10.07
C ALA A 26 -6.67 8.68 11.05
N THR A 27 -6.73 9.06 12.33
CA THR A 27 -7.35 8.27 13.40
C THR A 27 -8.61 8.90 14.00
N ALA A 28 -8.93 10.16 13.68
CA ALA A 28 -10.02 10.93 14.28
C ALA A 28 -11.40 10.29 14.05
N GLU A 29 -11.65 9.76 12.84
CA GLU A 29 -12.93 9.12 12.49
C GLU A 29 -12.85 7.58 12.50
N ALA A 30 -12.06 7.01 13.41
CA ALA A 30 -11.98 5.57 13.56
C ALA A 30 -13.35 4.96 13.93
N HIS A 31 -13.79 3.96 13.17
CA HIS A 31 -15.09 3.33 13.36
C HIS A 31 -14.98 2.08 14.24
N GLU A 32 -15.60 2.12 15.43
CA GLU A 32 -15.50 1.04 16.42
C GLU A 32 -15.98 -0.32 15.92
N GLY A 33 -17.14 -0.38 15.27
CA GLY A 33 -17.66 -1.65 14.73
C GLY A 33 -16.79 -2.28 13.64
N LEU A 34 -16.13 -1.47 12.80
CA LEU A 34 -15.16 -1.97 11.82
C LEU A 34 -13.87 -2.42 12.49
N ALA A 35 -13.42 -1.69 13.52
CA ALA A 35 -12.26 -2.08 14.29
C ALA A 35 -12.47 -3.41 15.03
N GLU A 36 -13.68 -3.68 15.52
CA GLU A 36 -14.07 -4.98 16.07
C GLU A 36 -14.09 -6.06 14.99
N LEU A 37 -14.80 -5.83 13.88
CA LEU A 37 -14.90 -6.77 12.76
C LEU A 37 -13.50 -7.17 12.25
N LEU A 38 -12.66 -6.20 11.92
CA LEU A 38 -11.30 -6.44 11.43
C LEU A 38 -10.37 -6.95 12.53
N GLY A 39 -10.60 -6.55 13.79
CA GLY A 39 -9.81 -6.97 14.94
C GLY A 39 -10.08 -8.41 15.38
N GLU A 40 -11.24 -8.97 15.05
CA GLU A 40 -11.68 -10.30 15.50
C GLU A 40 -12.00 -11.27 14.35
N HIS A 41 -11.84 -10.85 13.09
CA HIS A 41 -12.11 -11.71 11.95
C HIS A 41 -11.27 -13.00 11.93
N THR A 42 -11.83 -14.00 11.27
CA THR A 42 -11.13 -15.20 10.79
C THR A 42 -10.97 -15.07 9.28
N PHE A 43 -9.74 -15.21 8.78
CA PHE A 43 -9.47 -15.19 7.35
C PHE A 43 -10.00 -16.47 6.70
N VAL A 44 -10.79 -16.32 5.63
CA VAL A 44 -11.34 -17.45 4.87
C VAL A 44 -10.50 -17.70 3.62
N GLY A 45 -10.19 -16.66 2.85
CA GLY A 45 -9.43 -16.78 1.62
C GLY A 45 -9.36 -15.48 0.83
N MET A 46 -8.43 -15.40 -0.12
CA MET A 46 -8.39 -14.32 -1.11
C MET A 46 -9.36 -14.64 -2.25
N ALA A 47 -10.24 -13.70 -2.60
CA ALA A 47 -11.12 -13.80 -3.77
C ALA A 47 -10.40 -13.34 -5.05
N THR A 48 -9.62 -12.25 -4.94
CA THR A 48 -8.69 -11.75 -5.96
C THR A 48 -7.37 -11.35 -5.27
N GLY A 49 -6.43 -10.69 -5.96
CA GLY A 49 -5.26 -10.09 -5.29
C GLY A 49 -5.61 -8.85 -4.46
N SER A 50 -6.72 -8.20 -4.78
CA SER A 50 -7.25 -7.00 -4.10
C SER A 50 -8.41 -7.26 -3.14
N LEU A 51 -9.15 -8.37 -3.27
CA LEU A 51 -10.34 -8.69 -2.48
C LEU A 51 -10.13 -9.93 -1.61
N ALA A 52 -10.57 -9.86 -0.36
CA ALA A 52 -10.50 -10.97 0.59
C ALA A 52 -11.88 -11.33 1.18
N LEU A 53 -12.03 -12.59 1.60
CA LEU A 53 -13.17 -13.08 2.35
C LEU A 53 -12.78 -13.22 3.82
N LEU A 54 -13.50 -12.49 4.67
CA LEU A 54 -13.33 -12.52 6.13
C LEU A 54 -14.62 -13.01 6.78
N GLN A 55 -14.50 -13.93 7.72
CA GLN A 55 -15.62 -14.32 8.58
C GLN A 55 -15.53 -13.56 9.89
N HIS A 56 -16.63 -12.95 10.31
CA HIS A 56 -16.77 -12.42 11.66
C HIS A 56 -18.11 -12.89 12.24
N ARG A 57 -18.04 -13.61 13.37
CA ARG A 57 -19.19 -14.30 13.97
C ARG A 57 -19.86 -15.23 12.94
N THR A 58 -21.14 -15.02 12.65
CA THR A 58 -21.94 -15.81 11.71
C THR A 58 -21.99 -15.23 10.30
N ALA A 59 -21.35 -14.08 10.06
CA ALA A 59 -21.38 -13.37 8.78
C ALA A 59 -20.07 -13.53 8.01
N LEU A 60 -20.20 -13.67 6.69
CA LEU A 60 -19.11 -13.68 5.73
C LEU A 60 -19.09 -12.34 5.01
N TYR A 61 -17.92 -11.71 4.96
CA TYR A 61 -17.70 -10.41 4.35
C TYR A 61 -16.74 -10.53 3.17
N LEU A 62 -17.08 -9.87 2.07
CA LEU A 62 -16.13 -9.52 1.03
C LEU A 62 -15.54 -8.15 1.36
N VAL A 63 -14.22 -8.07 1.43
CA VAL A 63 -13.52 -6.84 1.80
C VAL A 63 -12.53 -6.41 0.71
N ASP A 64 -12.42 -5.10 0.50
CA ASP A 64 -11.37 -4.44 -0.26
C ASP A 64 -10.07 -4.47 0.54
N ALA A 65 -9.31 -5.55 0.39
CA ALA A 65 -8.04 -5.73 1.05
C ALA A 65 -6.99 -4.74 0.52
N SER A 66 -7.09 -4.32 -0.74
CA SER A 66 -6.27 -3.26 -1.32
C SER A 66 -6.47 -1.94 -0.57
N GLY A 67 -7.71 -1.45 -0.48
CA GLY A 67 -8.04 -0.22 0.24
C GLY A 67 -7.66 -0.26 1.71
N LEU A 68 -7.96 -1.36 2.42
CA LEU A 68 -7.58 -1.50 3.83
C LEU A 68 -6.06 -1.57 4.04
N SER A 69 -5.33 -2.20 3.13
CA SER A 69 -3.86 -2.23 3.19
C SER A 69 -3.25 -0.87 2.89
N PHE A 70 -3.84 -0.08 1.98
CA PHE A 70 -3.43 1.30 1.73
C PHE A 70 -3.57 2.14 3.00
N ASP A 71 -4.74 2.11 3.65
CA ASP A 71 -5.00 2.86 4.89
C ASP A 71 -4.01 2.46 5.99
N LEU A 72 -3.72 1.16 6.11
CA LEU A 72 -2.76 0.66 7.09
C LEU A 72 -1.36 1.21 6.80
N VAL A 73 -0.87 1.08 5.57
CA VAL A 73 0.47 1.52 5.21
C VAL A 73 0.59 3.03 5.36
N TYR A 74 -0.42 3.81 4.99
CA TYR A 74 -0.46 5.25 5.23
C TYR A 74 -0.28 5.59 6.72
N GLN A 75 -1.09 4.97 7.59
CA GLN A 75 -0.97 5.15 9.04
C GLN A 75 0.41 4.71 9.56
N GLN A 76 0.97 3.62 9.04
CA GLN A 76 2.28 3.13 9.46
C GLN A 76 3.44 3.99 8.94
N ALA A 77 3.33 4.59 7.76
CA ALA A 77 4.31 5.52 7.23
C ALA A 77 4.42 6.75 8.13
N LEU A 78 3.28 7.31 8.56
CA LEU A 78 3.27 8.41 9.51
C LEU A 78 3.76 8.00 10.90
N CYS A 79 3.38 6.81 11.39
CA CYS A 79 3.84 6.32 12.69
C CYS A 79 5.34 6.01 12.74
N ARG A 80 5.98 5.75 11.60
CA ARG A 80 7.40 5.36 11.49
C ARG A 80 8.29 6.47 10.93
N PHE A 81 7.74 7.67 10.77
CA PHE A 81 8.46 8.86 10.33
C PHE A 81 9.79 9.00 11.09
N GLU A 82 10.88 9.30 10.38
CA GLU A 82 12.29 9.33 10.86
C GLU A 82 12.90 7.99 11.30
N HIS A 83 12.09 6.95 11.48
CA HIS A 83 12.51 5.70 12.16
C HIS A 83 12.28 4.44 11.30
N PHE A 84 12.31 4.58 9.98
CA PHE A 84 12.15 3.46 9.06
C PHE A 84 13.41 2.57 9.05
N PRO A 85 13.26 1.24 9.18
CA PRO A 85 14.24 0.32 8.63
C PRO A 85 14.29 0.52 7.10
N ARG A 86 15.46 0.30 6.49
CA ARG A 86 15.63 0.45 5.03
C ARG A 86 15.73 -0.90 4.34
N VAL A 87 15.11 -1.02 3.18
CA VAL A 87 15.33 -2.09 2.20
C VAL A 87 16.34 -1.60 1.19
N VAL A 88 17.50 -2.26 1.11
CA VAL A 88 18.57 -1.90 0.16
C VAL A 88 18.25 -2.52 -1.20
N LEU A 89 18.37 -1.73 -2.25
CA LEU A 89 18.22 -2.14 -3.64
C LEU A 89 19.58 -2.59 -4.16
N GLU A 90 19.70 -3.87 -4.51
CA GLU A 90 20.92 -4.44 -5.07
C GLU A 90 20.62 -5.07 -6.44
N PRO A 91 21.10 -4.47 -7.56
CA PRO A 91 21.89 -3.23 -7.63
C PRO A 91 21.04 -1.96 -7.39
N PRO A 92 21.67 -0.80 -7.07
CA PRO A 92 20.98 0.49 -7.06
C PRO A 92 20.30 0.78 -8.41
N GLN A 93 19.12 1.39 -8.36
CA GLN A 93 18.27 1.62 -9.53
C GLN A 93 18.33 3.07 -9.98
N ARG A 94 18.62 3.34 -11.25
CA ARG A 94 18.67 4.72 -11.75
C ARG A 94 17.26 5.32 -11.80
N VAL A 95 17.10 6.51 -11.23
CA VAL A 95 15.81 7.21 -11.19
C VAL A 95 15.28 7.46 -12.60
N ARG A 96 16.14 7.87 -13.54
CA ARG A 96 15.74 8.09 -14.94
C ARG A 96 15.14 6.84 -15.58
N ASP A 97 15.75 5.69 -15.36
CA ASP A 97 15.33 4.42 -15.96
C ASP A 97 14.00 3.94 -15.36
N LEU A 98 13.83 4.10 -14.04
CA LEU A 98 12.56 3.84 -13.35
C LEU A 98 11.43 4.74 -13.89
N VAL A 99 11.69 6.03 -14.03
CA VAL A 99 10.70 6.99 -14.55
C VAL A 99 10.36 6.68 -16.00
N ALA A 100 11.37 6.42 -16.85
CA ALA A 100 11.13 6.04 -18.24
C ALA A 100 10.25 4.77 -18.35
N THR A 101 10.54 3.75 -17.53
CA THR A 101 9.76 2.50 -17.46
C THR A 101 8.30 2.76 -17.07
N ALA A 102 8.07 3.62 -16.07
CA ALA A 102 6.72 3.98 -15.65
C ALA A 102 5.94 4.71 -16.75
N LEU A 103 6.60 5.63 -17.45
CA LEU A 103 6.02 6.41 -18.53
C LEU A 103 5.71 5.55 -19.77
N GLU A 104 6.53 4.54 -20.06
CA GLU A 104 6.24 3.52 -21.07
C GLU A 104 5.01 2.70 -20.72
N ALA A 105 4.87 2.30 -19.44
CA ALA A 105 3.69 1.57 -18.98
C ALA A 105 2.41 2.43 -19.03
N GLU A 106 2.49 3.74 -18.77
CA GLU A 106 1.35 4.66 -18.94
C GLU A 106 0.97 4.84 -20.41
N GLU A 107 1.96 4.99 -21.31
CA GLU A 107 1.72 5.09 -22.75
C GLU A 107 1.07 3.83 -23.33
N ALA A 108 1.57 2.65 -22.96
CA ALA A 108 0.98 1.37 -23.37
C ALA A 108 -0.48 1.21 -22.91
N ARG A 109 -0.90 1.93 -21.87
CA ARG A 109 -2.27 1.96 -21.35
C ARG A 109 -3.10 3.12 -21.91
N GLY A 110 -2.55 3.91 -22.84
CA GLY A 110 -3.21 5.08 -23.44
C GLY A 110 -3.44 6.23 -22.45
N ARG A 111 -2.62 6.36 -21.41
CA ARG A 111 -2.77 7.39 -20.36
C ARG A 111 -1.91 8.64 -20.59
N ARG A 112 -1.03 8.63 -21.59
CA ARG A 112 -0.22 9.79 -21.99
C ARG A 112 -0.90 10.62 -23.05
N GLN A 113 -0.69 11.92 -22.96
CA GLN A 113 -1.12 12.93 -23.92
C GLN A 113 0.11 13.56 -24.59
N GLU A 114 -0.07 14.12 -25.79
CA GLU A 114 1.01 14.82 -26.51
C GLU A 114 1.55 16.03 -25.72
N ALA A 115 0.74 16.60 -24.82
CA ALA A 115 1.11 17.72 -23.96
C ALA A 115 2.05 17.34 -22.81
N ASP A 116 2.24 16.06 -22.49
CA ASP A 116 3.02 15.59 -21.34
C ASP A 116 4.54 15.71 -21.52
N GLY A 117 4.99 16.26 -22.66
CA GLY A 117 6.40 16.41 -23.00
C GLY A 117 7.10 15.08 -23.29
N SER A 118 8.38 15.16 -23.67
CA SER A 118 9.14 13.95 -23.99
C SER A 118 9.42 13.12 -22.74
N LYS A 119 9.44 11.79 -22.87
CA LYS A 119 9.75 10.88 -21.75
C LYS A 119 11.12 11.14 -21.16
N GLU A 120 12.10 11.46 -22.02
CA GLU A 120 13.46 11.77 -21.63
C GLU A 120 13.54 13.05 -20.79
N GLU A 121 12.86 14.13 -21.20
CA GLU A 121 12.82 15.37 -20.43
C GLU A 121 12.17 15.16 -19.05
N VAL A 122 11.05 14.42 -18.99
CA VAL A 122 10.40 14.10 -17.72
C VAL A 122 11.33 13.29 -16.83
N ALA A 123 12.00 12.25 -17.35
CA ALA A 123 12.95 11.45 -16.58
C ALA A 123 14.14 12.29 -16.04
N LEU A 124 14.66 13.22 -16.85
CA LEU A 124 15.72 14.15 -16.45
C LEU A 124 15.26 15.12 -15.35
N LEU A 125 14.05 15.68 -15.48
CA LEU A 125 13.47 16.58 -14.48
C LEU A 125 13.20 15.84 -13.16
N SER A 126 12.64 14.64 -13.22
CA SER A 126 12.39 13.77 -12.08
C SER A 126 13.67 13.43 -11.30
N GLU A 127 14.76 13.07 -11.99
CA GLU A 127 16.03 12.81 -11.31
C GLU A 127 16.58 14.06 -10.61
N ARG A 128 16.54 15.23 -11.28
CA ARG A 128 17.00 16.48 -10.67
C ARG A 128 16.20 16.84 -9.42
N LEU A 129 14.88 16.71 -9.48
CA LEU A 129 13.99 16.95 -8.35
C LEU A 129 14.33 16.03 -7.17
N LEU A 130 14.42 14.72 -7.40
CA LEU A 130 14.69 13.77 -6.33
C LEU A 130 16.11 13.90 -5.75
N LEU A 131 17.09 14.35 -6.56
CA LEU A 131 18.42 14.72 -6.07
C LEU A 131 18.38 15.95 -5.18
N GLU A 132 17.60 16.98 -5.52
CA GLU A 132 17.40 18.16 -4.68
C GLU A 132 16.78 17.81 -3.33
N LYS A 133 15.87 16.83 -3.30
CA LYS A 133 15.16 16.39 -2.09
C LYS A 133 15.85 15.21 -1.37
N ALA A 134 17.01 14.76 -1.84
CA ALA A 134 17.64 13.50 -1.39
C ALA A 134 17.95 13.45 0.11
N GLU A 135 18.46 14.55 0.70
CA GLU A 135 18.77 14.60 2.13
C GLU A 135 17.51 14.42 2.98
N MET A 136 16.43 15.13 2.65
CA MET A 136 15.15 15.03 3.36
C MET A 136 14.54 13.62 3.23
N LEU A 137 14.54 13.06 2.00
CA LEU A 137 14.04 11.71 1.75
C LEU A 137 14.82 10.64 2.51
N LYS A 138 16.13 10.83 2.67
CA LYS A 138 17.00 9.95 3.44
C LYS A 138 16.74 10.07 4.95
N GLU A 139 16.63 11.29 5.47
CA GLU A 139 16.43 11.56 6.89
C GLU A 139 15.06 11.09 7.39
N TYR A 140 13.99 11.45 6.68
CA TYR A 140 12.62 11.23 7.16
C TYR A 140 12.00 9.92 6.70
N PHE A 141 12.41 9.41 5.54
CA PHE A 141 11.78 8.24 4.91
C PHE A 141 12.75 7.12 4.56
N ALA A 142 14.01 7.18 5.00
CA ALA A 142 15.03 6.17 4.72
C ALA A 142 15.20 5.83 3.21
N MET A 143 14.92 6.80 2.34
CA MET A 143 15.11 6.70 0.89
C MET A 143 16.44 7.34 0.50
N GLU A 144 17.44 6.53 0.21
CA GLU A 144 18.76 7.03 -0.17
C GLU A 144 18.90 7.12 -1.68
N ILE A 145 19.28 8.31 -2.17
CA ILE A 145 19.60 8.57 -3.56
C ILE A 145 21.06 9.04 -3.64
N THR A 146 21.87 8.36 -4.44
CA THR A 146 23.26 8.72 -4.67
C THR A 146 23.37 10.00 -5.51
N GLY A 147 24.47 10.74 -5.41
CA GLY A 147 24.74 11.91 -6.26
C GLY A 147 24.78 11.61 -7.76
N GLY A 148 24.87 10.34 -8.16
CA GLY A 148 24.76 9.88 -9.55
C GLY A 148 23.32 9.61 -10.01
N GLY A 149 22.30 9.90 -9.20
CA GLY A 149 20.89 9.72 -9.55
C GLY A 149 20.37 8.29 -9.41
N ALA A 150 21.06 7.43 -8.66
CA ALA A 150 20.61 6.06 -8.38
C ALA A 150 19.98 5.95 -6.99
N LEU A 151 18.76 5.41 -6.93
CA LEU A 151 18.04 5.02 -5.72
C LEU A 151 18.68 3.75 -5.13
N VAL A 152 19.11 3.84 -3.89
CA VAL A 152 19.82 2.79 -3.14
C VAL A 152 18.90 2.12 -2.13
N SER A 153 17.92 2.83 -1.57
CA SER A 153 17.01 2.23 -0.59
C SER A 153 15.59 2.79 -0.64
N VAL A 154 14.66 1.99 -0.15
CA VAL A 154 13.26 2.37 0.13
C VAL A 154 12.87 1.98 1.57
N PRO A 155 11.91 2.68 2.20
CA PRO A 155 11.52 2.40 3.59
C PRO A 155 10.80 1.08 3.74
N GLN A 156 11.15 0.31 4.76
CA GLN A 156 10.36 -0.82 5.18
C GLN A 156 9.18 -0.37 6.06
N VAL A 157 8.02 -0.15 5.43
CA VAL A 157 6.83 0.37 6.14
C VAL A 157 6.17 -0.69 7.03
N LEU A 158 6.30 -1.98 6.71
CA LEU A 158 5.78 -3.10 7.50
C LEU A 158 6.84 -4.20 7.71
N ASP A 159 6.85 -4.79 8.91
CA ASP A 159 7.83 -5.82 9.25
C ASP A 159 7.61 -7.07 8.38
N ARG A 160 8.70 -7.58 7.79
CA ARG A 160 8.69 -8.75 6.91
C ARG A 160 7.81 -8.62 5.66
N TYR A 161 7.38 -7.41 5.30
CA TYR A 161 6.66 -7.15 4.06
C TYR A 161 7.59 -6.47 3.04
N PRO A 162 8.06 -7.18 2.01
CA PRO A 162 8.97 -6.61 1.01
C PRO A 162 8.22 -5.68 0.03
N PRO A 163 8.91 -4.70 -0.56
CA PRO A 163 8.36 -3.93 -1.68
C PRO A 163 8.11 -4.83 -2.91
N ASP A 164 7.07 -4.53 -3.67
CA ASP A 164 6.85 -5.14 -4.99
C ASP A 164 7.67 -4.37 -6.03
N MET A 165 8.79 -4.96 -6.47
CA MET A 165 9.73 -4.31 -7.37
C MET A 165 9.14 -4.01 -8.75
N ASP A 166 8.10 -4.73 -9.19
CA ASP A 166 7.37 -4.43 -10.44
C ASP A 166 6.68 -3.06 -10.38
N ARG A 167 6.44 -2.55 -9.17
CA ARG A 167 5.73 -1.29 -8.90
C ARG A 167 6.66 -0.14 -8.54
N LEU A 168 7.96 -0.40 -8.39
CA LEU A 168 8.94 0.62 -8.06
C LEU A 168 8.98 1.77 -9.09
N PRO A 169 8.91 1.51 -10.42
CA PRO A 169 8.79 2.56 -11.43
C PRO A 169 7.61 3.53 -11.18
N ASP A 170 6.41 2.99 -10.96
CA ASP A 170 5.19 3.78 -10.71
C ASP A 170 5.34 4.61 -9.43
N PHE A 171 5.90 4.03 -8.37
CA PHE A 171 6.17 4.74 -7.12
C PHE A 171 7.11 5.94 -7.31
N VAL A 172 8.24 5.76 -8.01
CA VAL A 172 9.21 6.84 -8.25
C VAL A 172 8.60 7.94 -9.12
N LEU A 173 7.80 7.59 -10.13
CA LEU A 173 7.08 8.58 -10.93
C LEU A 173 6.08 9.38 -10.07
N ARG A 174 5.32 8.72 -9.19
CA ARG A 174 4.38 9.39 -8.26
C ARG A 174 5.09 10.33 -7.30
N LEU A 175 6.26 9.95 -6.78
CA LEU A 175 7.06 10.86 -5.95
C LEU A 175 7.38 12.16 -6.69
N CYS A 176 7.60 12.11 -8.01
CA CYS A 176 7.93 13.30 -8.79
C CYS A 176 6.70 14.14 -9.16
N ARG A 177 5.57 13.49 -9.44
CA ARG A 177 4.38 14.13 -10.02
C ARG A 177 3.31 14.50 -9.00
N ASP A 178 3.10 13.64 -8.00
CA ASP A 178 1.93 13.69 -7.13
C ASP A 178 2.27 14.27 -5.73
N VAL A 179 3.56 14.36 -5.38
CA VAL A 179 4.00 14.93 -4.11
C VAL A 179 4.00 16.46 -4.17
N ASN A 180 3.36 17.09 -3.19
CA ASN A 180 3.45 18.54 -3.00
C ASN A 180 4.69 18.91 -2.20
N TRP A 181 5.72 19.45 -2.85
CA TRP A 181 6.98 19.82 -2.21
C TRP A 181 7.00 21.22 -1.58
N ASP A 182 5.91 22.00 -1.70
CA ASP A 182 5.85 23.40 -1.29
C ASP A 182 5.35 23.60 0.15
N SER A 183 4.58 22.64 0.68
CA SER A 183 3.98 22.68 2.02
C SER A 183 4.44 21.48 2.83
N GLU A 184 5.02 21.72 4.02
CA GLU A 184 5.58 20.66 4.88
C GLU A 184 4.56 19.54 5.16
N LYS A 185 3.36 19.91 5.62
CA LYS A 185 2.31 18.93 5.95
C LYS A 185 1.84 18.16 4.72
N GLU A 186 1.56 18.86 3.62
CA GLU A 186 1.09 18.21 2.39
C GLU A 186 2.18 17.35 1.74
N CYS A 187 3.46 17.74 1.86
CA CYS A 187 4.60 16.94 1.44
C CYS A 187 4.64 15.60 2.17
N PHE A 188 4.58 15.61 3.51
CA PHE A 188 4.61 14.38 4.28
C PHE A 188 3.36 13.52 4.06
N GLN A 189 2.20 14.15 3.92
CA GLN A 189 0.96 13.45 3.56
C GLN A 189 1.09 12.73 2.21
N THR A 190 1.47 13.46 1.16
CA THR A 190 1.51 12.91 -0.21
C THR A 190 2.63 11.89 -0.40
N ILE A 191 3.76 12.00 0.33
CA ILE A 191 4.78 10.94 0.38
C ILE A 191 4.22 9.69 1.09
N ALA A 192 3.52 9.85 2.22
CA ALA A 192 2.90 8.73 2.92
C ALA A 192 1.82 8.04 2.05
N GLU A 193 1.06 8.80 1.27
CA GLU A 193 0.10 8.28 0.28
C GLU A 193 0.80 7.56 -0.87
N ALA A 194 1.94 8.07 -1.36
CA ALA A 194 2.75 7.39 -2.38
C ALA A 194 3.30 6.05 -1.85
N LEU A 195 3.77 6.02 -0.60
CA LEU A 195 4.18 4.78 0.08
C LEU A 195 3.02 3.81 0.28
N ALA A 196 1.86 4.32 0.69
CA ALA A 196 0.63 3.53 0.80
C ALA A 196 0.25 2.90 -0.54
N GLY A 197 0.33 3.67 -1.61
CA GLY A 197 0.18 3.19 -2.97
C GLY A 197 1.19 2.08 -3.29
N PHE A 198 2.47 2.28 -2.99
CA PHE A 198 3.53 1.33 -3.34
C PHE A 198 3.41 -0.03 -2.62
N TYR A 199 3.05 -0.04 -1.34
CA TYR A 199 3.01 -1.26 -0.52
C TYR A 199 1.62 -1.89 -0.40
N CYS A 200 0.54 -1.24 -0.84
CA CYS A 200 -0.79 -1.85 -0.77
C CYS A 200 -0.88 -3.15 -1.57
N LEU A 201 -1.79 -4.04 -1.17
CA LEU A 201 -2.16 -5.22 -1.93
C LEU A 201 -2.78 -4.79 -3.25
N THR A 202 -2.40 -5.44 -4.34
CA THR A 202 -2.96 -5.18 -5.66
C THR A 202 -3.19 -6.49 -6.39
N ASP A 203 -4.08 -6.47 -7.37
CA ASP A 203 -4.15 -7.55 -8.33
C ASP A 203 -2.86 -7.61 -9.13
N ALA A 204 -2.43 -8.84 -9.46
CA ALA A 204 -1.31 -9.01 -10.37
C ALA A 204 -1.61 -8.24 -11.68
N PRO A 205 -0.63 -7.51 -12.25
CA PRO A 205 -0.83 -6.87 -13.54
C PRO A 205 -1.27 -7.94 -14.54
N ARG A 206 -2.46 -7.75 -15.13
CA ARG A 206 -2.93 -8.64 -16.19
C ARG A 206 -1.91 -8.54 -17.32
N SER A 207 -1.18 -9.61 -17.58
CA SER A 207 -0.30 -9.69 -18.74
C SER A 207 -1.13 -9.32 -19.98
N ALA A 208 -0.62 -8.42 -20.81
CA ALA A 208 -1.22 -8.06 -22.08
C ALA A 208 -1.11 -9.26 -23.03
N GLY A 209 -2.00 -10.22 -22.86
CA GLY A 209 -1.99 -11.55 -23.46
C GLY A 209 -3.04 -12.35 -22.73
N GLY A 210 -4.29 -12.23 -23.19
CA GLY A 210 -5.42 -12.91 -22.60
C GLY A 210 -5.29 -14.42 -22.77
N GLU A 211 -4.80 -15.08 -21.73
CA GLU A 211 -5.19 -16.44 -21.42
C GLU A 211 -5.79 -16.37 -20.02
N GLU A 212 -7.10 -16.63 -19.91
CA GLU A 212 -7.66 -16.99 -18.62
C GLU A 212 -6.82 -18.14 -18.07
N PRO A 213 -6.43 -18.12 -16.79
CA PRO A 213 -5.72 -19.26 -16.24
C PRO A 213 -6.66 -20.45 -16.32
N SER A 214 -6.38 -21.36 -17.26
CA SER A 214 -7.01 -22.66 -17.31
C SER A 214 -6.90 -23.24 -15.90
N SER A 215 -8.04 -23.52 -15.29
CA SER A 215 -8.11 -24.31 -14.06
C SER A 215 -7.26 -25.57 -14.28
N GLU A 216 -6.30 -25.82 -13.39
CA GLU A 216 -5.29 -26.90 -13.46
C GLU A 216 -3.90 -26.49 -13.96
N ALA A 217 -3.27 -25.52 -13.29
CA ALA A 217 -1.81 -25.43 -13.22
C ALA A 217 -1.40 -25.36 -11.74
N THR A 218 -0.77 -26.44 -11.27
CA THR A 218 -0.07 -26.64 -9.98
C THR A 218 0.01 -25.40 -9.08
N ALA A 219 -0.81 -25.36 -8.04
CA ALA A 219 -0.91 -24.30 -7.03
C ALA A 219 0.32 -24.09 -6.13
N ALA A 220 1.49 -24.64 -6.48
CA ALA A 220 2.58 -24.76 -5.53
C ALA A 220 3.53 -23.55 -5.49
N GLU A 221 4.10 -23.04 -6.59
CA GLU A 221 5.19 -22.06 -6.47
C GLU A 221 5.23 -21.06 -7.63
N GLY A 222 4.44 -19.99 -7.51
CA GLY A 222 4.51 -18.85 -8.43
C GLY A 222 4.39 -17.50 -7.72
N PRO A 223 4.61 -16.37 -8.41
CA PRO A 223 4.49 -15.02 -7.84
C PRO A 223 3.12 -14.76 -7.22
N SER A 224 2.07 -15.38 -7.77
CA SER A 224 0.70 -15.35 -7.20
C SER A 224 0.60 -16.03 -5.84
N SER A 225 1.30 -17.16 -5.64
CA SER A 225 1.34 -17.88 -4.36
C SER A 225 2.08 -17.08 -3.29
N ALA A 226 3.19 -16.43 -3.66
CA ALA A 226 3.94 -15.57 -2.75
C ALA A 226 3.13 -14.33 -2.32
N ARG A 227 2.46 -13.65 -3.26
CA ARG A 227 1.57 -12.51 -2.95
C ARG A 227 0.42 -12.91 -2.03
N ARG A 228 -0.22 -14.06 -2.30
CA ARG A 228 -1.29 -14.60 -1.43
C ARG A 228 -0.77 -14.93 -0.04
N TRP A 229 0.42 -15.49 0.06
CA TRP A 229 1.07 -15.78 1.34
C TRP A 229 1.33 -14.49 2.13
N LEU A 230 1.92 -13.47 1.50
CA LEU A 230 2.15 -12.17 2.14
C LEU A 230 0.85 -11.50 2.58
N ALA A 231 -0.21 -11.58 1.76
CA ALA A 231 -1.52 -11.07 2.12
C ALA A 231 -2.07 -11.77 3.38
N GLN A 232 -2.06 -13.11 3.40
CA GLN A 232 -2.61 -13.91 4.49
C GLN A 232 -1.78 -13.86 5.77
N HIS A 233 -0.45 -13.87 5.68
CA HIS A 233 0.44 -14.10 6.82
C HIS A 233 1.16 -12.83 7.29
N VAL A 234 1.11 -11.73 6.53
CA VAL A 234 1.75 -10.47 6.89
C VAL A 234 0.73 -9.33 6.90
N MET A 235 0.11 -9.02 5.76
CA MET A 235 -0.74 -7.84 5.62
C MET A 235 -2.04 -7.93 6.43
N LEU A 236 -2.83 -9.00 6.30
CA LEU A 236 -4.08 -9.16 7.04
C LEU A 236 -3.89 -9.25 8.56
N PRO A 237 -2.88 -9.98 9.09
CA PRO A 237 -2.53 -9.92 10.50
C PRO A 237 -2.14 -8.50 10.95
N ALA A 238 -1.43 -7.75 10.11
CA ALA A 238 -1.07 -6.36 10.40
C ALA A 238 -2.32 -5.45 10.44
N ILE A 239 -3.25 -5.59 9.49
CA ILE A 239 -4.54 -4.90 9.48
C ILE A 239 -5.30 -5.19 10.78
N LYS A 240 -5.43 -6.47 11.14
CA LYS A 240 -6.08 -6.92 12.38
C LYS A 240 -5.48 -6.30 13.63
N ALA A 241 -4.16 -6.12 13.67
CA ALA A 241 -3.45 -5.68 14.87
C ALA A 241 -3.28 -4.15 14.97
N MET A 242 -3.22 -3.45 13.83
CA MET A 242 -2.68 -2.08 13.78
C MET A 242 -3.57 -1.09 13.05
N LEU A 243 -4.50 -1.50 12.18
CA LEU A 243 -5.33 -0.54 11.44
C LEU A 243 -6.35 0.13 12.36
N CYS A 244 -6.47 1.46 12.25
CA CYS A 244 -7.61 2.22 12.74
C CYS A 244 -8.53 2.54 11.55
N PRO A 245 -9.56 1.73 11.28
CA PRO A 245 -10.35 1.87 10.05
C PRO A 245 -11.21 3.12 10.09
N HIS A 246 -11.12 3.95 9.05
CA HIS A 246 -11.93 5.15 8.90
C HIS A 246 -13.40 4.80 8.68
N ARG A 247 -14.33 5.62 9.21
CA ARG A 247 -15.78 5.36 9.10
C ARG A 247 -16.33 5.31 7.68
N SER A 248 -15.69 5.97 6.72
CA SER A 248 -16.08 5.92 5.31
C SER A 248 -16.08 4.49 4.75
N ARG A 249 -15.17 3.62 5.23
CA ARG A 249 -15.05 2.21 4.83
C ARG A 249 -16.30 1.36 5.14
N ALA A 250 -17.16 1.84 6.03
CA ALA A 250 -18.41 1.16 6.37
C ALA A 250 -19.52 1.44 5.32
N SER A 251 -19.39 2.49 4.52
CA SER A 251 -20.43 2.98 3.61
C SER A 251 -20.00 3.10 2.16
N ASP A 252 -18.70 3.01 1.86
CA ASP A 252 -18.16 3.18 0.49
C ASP A 252 -18.11 1.87 -0.32
N GLY A 253 -18.58 0.76 0.26
CA GLY A 253 -18.54 -0.56 -0.38
C GLY A 253 -17.24 -1.34 -0.16
N SER A 254 -16.29 -0.82 0.63
CA SER A 254 -15.05 -1.53 0.97
C SER A 254 -15.30 -2.80 1.79
N ILE A 255 -16.41 -2.89 2.53
CA ILE A 255 -16.75 -4.04 3.36
C ILE A 255 -18.22 -4.37 3.13
N VAL A 256 -18.50 -5.53 2.50
CA VAL A 256 -19.85 -5.96 2.14
C VAL A 256 -20.13 -7.32 2.74
N GLU A 257 -21.23 -7.44 3.48
CA GLU A 257 -21.72 -8.74 3.93
C GLU A 257 -22.31 -9.52 2.74
N VAL A 258 -21.74 -10.69 2.45
CA VAL A 258 -22.15 -11.52 1.29
C VAL A 258 -22.97 -12.73 1.69
N ALA A 259 -22.83 -13.23 2.92
CA ALA A 259 -23.60 -14.36 3.41
C ALA A 259 -23.69 -14.38 4.95
N ARG A 260 -24.70 -15.10 5.48
CA ARG A 260 -24.81 -15.46 6.90
C ARG A 260 -25.06 -16.95 7.06
N LEU A 261 -24.35 -17.58 7.99
CA LEU A 261 -24.48 -19.02 8.31
C LEU A 261 -25.93 -19.40 8.66
N GLU A 262 -26.65 -18.55 9.38
CA GLU A 262 -28.07 -18.77 9.74
C GLU A 262 -28.98 -18.96 8.53
N LYS A 263 -28.69 -18.28 7.40
CA LYS A 263 -29.43 -18.44 6.15
C LYS A 263 -28.97 -19.68 5.39
N LEU A 264 -27.67 -19.98 5.42
CA LEU A 264 -27.10 -21.14 4.75
C LEU A 264 -27.56 -22.46 5.38
N TYR A 265 -27.63 -22.55 6.72
CA TYR A 265 -28.09 -23.75 7.42
C TYR A 265 -29.57 -24.10 7.18
N ARG A 266 -30.36 -23.22 6.55
CA ARG A 266 -31.73 -23.54 6.11
C ARG A 266 -31.78 -24.26 4.76
N ILE A 267 -30.68 -24.23 4.02
CA ILE A 267 -30.59 -24.78 2.66
C ILE A 267 -29.65 -26.00 2.66
N PHE A 268 -28.55 -25.92 3.41
CA PHE A 268 -27.55 -26.98 3.53
C PHE A 268 -27.75 -27.76 4.83
N GLU A 269 -28.36 -28.93 4.74
CA GLU A 269 -28.58 -29.86 5.85
C GLU A 269 -27.57 -31.03 5.84
N ARG A 270 -27.42 -31.71 6.97
CA ARG A 270 -26.57 -32.90 7.09
C ARG A 270 -27.22 -34.06 6.32
N CYS A 271 -26.40 -34.87 5.65
CA CYS A 271 -26.84 -36.08 4.96
C CYS A 271 -27.41 -37.13 5.92
#